data_AF-A0A835FT67-F1
#
_entry.id   AF-A0A835FT67-F1
#
_cell.length_a   1.000
_cell.length_b   1.000
_cell.length_c   1.000
_cell.angle_alpha   90.00
_cell.angle_beta   90.00
_cell.angle_gamma   90.00
#
_symmetry.space_group_name_H-M   'P 1'
#
loop_
_entity.id
_entity.type
_entity.pdbx_description
1 polymer ?
#
loop_
_entity_poly.entity_id
_entity_poly.type
_entity_poly.pdbx_seq_one_letter_code
_entity_poly.pdbx_strand_id
1 'polypeptide(L)'
;MRTKVRIYARTIDEAAGNIISALKKDTNESRSVSSRNNVFYFDGWDGLGASAVIRAIAERLTPTSPAGKRALAEQEFDQLIHIDCSMWESRRALQRAVAEQLQLPDHVMELFDRQDEEDDFKRVPLGSRAELPQVLRVMYQHKQKLNQRFLVIFHNGSDEEIDLASCCGFPLSGYSTNKVLWTFQGRFQLKPRGNVDRALASTGTTDGFISAFPRDKDKEDPQILWSYLVQQEASEVAAVYKINTRPRGTIDQPTQVSKCFLYMLELCCRGHQSIDYDFYTHGANYWVCDGIIHQLQQGDGDIGLDDENDESWRVAEALLREMQLDEEYHQFLPPSHLAKFVESKPYWTSPICGFTHILDGAIPNGDMLQFQHC
;
A
#
# COMPACT_ATOMS: atom_id res chain seq x y z
N MET A 1 -12.11 -11.29 20.85
CA MET A 1 -10.65 -11.52 20.86
C MET A 1 -10.27 -12.01 19.48
N ARG A 2 -9.43 -11.28 18.73
CA ARG A 2 -9.08 -11.60 17.34
C ARG A 2 -8.14 -12.79 17.27
N THR A 3 -8.33 -13.65 16.27
CA THR A 3 -7.40 -14.75 16.01
C THR A 3 -6.13 -14.19 15.41
N LYS A 4 -4.98 -14.43 16.05
CA LYS A 4 -3.67 -14.07 15.48
C LYS A 4 -3.07 -15.27 14.76
N VAL A 5 -2.77 -15.11 13.48
CA VAL A 5 -2.12 -16.13 12.64
C VAL A 5 -0.73 -15.64 12.27
N ARG A 6 0.27 -16.49 12.49
CA ARG A 6 1.66 -16.21 12.09
C ARG A 6 2.00 -17.12 10.92
N ILE A 7 2.43 -16.54 9.81
CA ILE A 7 2.96 -17.28 8.67
C ILE A 7 4.47 -17.08 8.60
N TYR A 8 5.21 -18.13 8.29
CA TYR A 8 6.66 -18.05 8.10
C TYR A 8 6.92 -18.21 6.60
N ALA A 9 7.57 -17.22 5.99
CA ALA A 9 7.82 -17.21 4.56
C ALA A 9 9.08 -16.39 4.23
N ARG A 10 9.79 -16.81 3.19
CA ARG A 10 10.97 -16.14 2.63
C ARG A 10 10.65 -15.34 1.36
N THR A 11 9.48 -15.55 0.77
CA THR A 11 9.07 -14.89 -0.48
C THR A 11 7.59 -14.53 -0.43
N ILE A 12 7.19 -13.60 -1.29
CA ILE A 12 5.78 -13.26 -1.52
C ILE A 12 5.00 -14.50 -1.95
N ASP A 13 5.61 -15.33 -2.81
CA ASP A 13 4.98 -16.51 -3.35
C ASP A 13 4.69 -17.59 -2.30
N GLU A 14 5.62 -17.81 -1.37
CA GLU A 14 5.46 -18.73 -0.24
C GLU A 14 4.39 -18.20 0.72
N ALA A 15 4.43 -16.91 1.06
CA ALA A 15 3.43 -16.27 1.92
C ALA A 15 2.02 -16.40 1.33
N ALA A 16 1.86 -16.12 0.04
CA ALA A 16 0.59 -16.26 -0.67
C ALA A 16 0.06 -17.71 -0.60
N GLY A 17 0.92 -18.71 -0.81
CA GLY A 17 0.53 -20.13 -0.73
C GLY A 17 0.08 -20.54 0.68
N ASN A 18 0.80 -20.06 1.70
CA ASN A 18 0.47 -20.31 3.11
C ASN A 18 -0.87 -19.68 3.50
N ILE A 19 -1.14 -18.44 3.05
CA ILE A 19 -2.42 -17.76 3.32
C ILE A 19 -3.57 -18.44 2.60
N ILE A 20 -3.43 -18.79 1.32
CA ILE A 20 -4.44 -19.54 0.57
C ILE A 20 -4.81 -20.83 1.34
N SER A 21 -3.80 -21.57 1.80
CA SER A 21 -4.01 -22.78 2.59
C SER A 21 -4.73 -22.51 3.93
N ALA A 22 -4.45 -21.37 4.56
CA ALA A 22 -5.11 -20.95 5.79
C ALA A 22 -6.58 -20.54 5.57
N LEU A 23 -6.89 -19.91 4.43
CA LEU A 23 -8.27 -19.54 4.05
C LEU A 23 -9.16 -20.78 3.81
N LYS A 24 -8.56 -21.92 3.44
CA LYS A 24 -9.27 -23.20 3.29
C LYS A 24 -9.68 -23.85 4.61
N LYS A 25 -8.86 -23.69 5.66
CA LYS A 25 -8.84 -24.57 6.83
C LYS A 25 -9.98 -24.28 7.82
N ASP A 26 -11.22 -24.56 7.41
CA ASP A 26 -12.41 -24.47 8.28
C ASP A 26 -13.20 -25.78 8.41
N THR A 27 -12.76 -26.87 7.77
CA THR A 27 -13.69 -27.99 7.55
C THR A 27 -13.80 -29.08 8.60
N ASN A 28 -12.92 -29.31 9.61
CA ASN A 28 -13.06 -30.60 10.33
C ASN A 28 -12.60 -30.84 11.78
N GLU A 29 -12.36 -29.86 12.65
CA GLU A 29 -12.19 -30.19 14.08
C GLU A 29 -12.87 -29.18 15.01
N SER A 30 -14.01 -29.59 15.58
CA SER A 30 -14.77 -28.89 16.62
C SER A 30 -15.25 -27.48 16.24
N ARG A 31 -16.57 -27.33 16.04
CA ARG A 31 -17.25 -26.03 15.91
C ARG A 31 -17.17 -25.24 17.23
N SER A 32 -15.99 -24.74 17.52
CA SER A 32 -15.69 -23.65 18.44
C SER A 32 -16.11 -22.33 17.79
N VAL A 33 -16.46 -21.34 18.61
CA VAL A 33 -16.81 -19.96 18.20
C VAL A 33 -15.74 -19.32 17.29
N SER A 34 -14.49 -19.82 17.29
CA SER A 34 -13.40 -19.35 16.42
C SER A 34 -13.41 -19.89 14.98
N SER A 35 -14.39 -20.72 14.59
CA SER A 35 -14.59 -21.25 13.22
C SER A 35 -15.44 -20.33 12.32
N ARG A 36 -15.62 -19.07 12.73
CA ARG A 36 -16.48 -18.07 12.09
C ARG A 36 -15.71 -16.88 11.51
N ASN A 37 -14.40 -17.00 11.40
CA ASN A 37 -13.57 -15.90 10.93
C ASN A 37 -13.74 -15.75 9.41
N ASN A 38 -14.41 -14.69 9.01
CA ASN A 38 -14.70 -14.36 7.63
C ASN A 38 -13.86 -13.18 7.17
N VAL A 39 -13.43 -12.31 8.07
CA VAL A 39 -12.66 -11.11 7.73
C VAL A 39 -11.26 -11.19 8.31
N PHE A 40 -10.26 -11.18 7.44
CA PHE A 40 -8.84 -11.26 7.80
C PHE A 40 -8.09 -10.03 7.31
N TYR A 41 -7.38 -9.40 8.22
CA TYR A 41 -6.37 -8.39 7.89
C TYR A 41 -5.00 -9.06 7.72
N PHE A 42 -4.26 -8.69 6.66
CA PHE A 42 -2.88 -9.10 6.45
C PHE A 42 -1.91 -7.92 6.55
N ASP A 43 -0.93 -8.05 7.44
CA ASP A 43 0.04 -7.00 7.74
C ASP A 43 1.35 -7.12 6.95
N GLY A 44 1.55 -8.18 6.16
CA GLY A 44 2.88 -8.43 5.57
C GLY A 44 3.94 -8.74 6.63
N TRP A 45 5.19 -8.37 6.34
CA TRP A 45 6.30 -8.36 7.30
C TRP A 45 6.35 -6.98 7.97
N ASP A 46 5.40 -6.76 8.90
CA ASP A 46 5.20 -5.48 9.60
C ASP A 46 4.98 -4.28 8.65
N GLY A 47 4.15 -4.49 7.63
CA GLY A 47 3.75 -3.54 6.61
C GLY A 47 4.25 -3.94 5.23
N LEU A 48 5.55 -4.27 5.11
CA LEU A 48 6.13 -4.56 3.81
C LEU A 48 5.59 -5.84 3.17
N GLY A 49 5.43 -5.80 1.85
CA GLY A 49 5.01 -6.92 1.01
C GLY A 49 3.54 -7.29 1.15
N ALA A 50 2.76 -6.57 1.98
CA ALA A 50 1.36 -6.92 2.23
C ALA A 50 0.51 -6.84 0.96
N SER A 51 0.51 -5.68 0.29
CA SER A 51 -0.16 -5.47 -1.01
C SER A 51 0.30 -6.51 -2.05
N ALA A 52 1.61 -6.74 -2.16
CA ALA A 52 2.16 -7.65 -3.14
C ALA A 52 1.74 -9.12 -2.91
N VAL A 53 1.67 -9.57 -1.66
CA VAL A 53 1.16 -10.91 -1.30
C VAL A 53 -0.32 -11.06 -1.61
N ILE A 54 -1.17 -10.12 -1.21
CA ILE A 54 -2.61 -10.26 -1.48
C ILE A 54 -2.92 -10.13 -2.97
N ARG A 55 -2.14 -9.34 -3.72
CA ARG A 55 -2.20 -9.32 -5.19
C ARG A 55 -1.77 -10.64 -5.80
N ALA A 56 -0.67 -11.23 -5.35
CA ALA A 56 -0.24 -12.55 -5.80
C ALA A 56 -1.31 -13.63 -5.51
N ILE A 57 -2.03 -13.51 -4.40
CA ILE A 57 -3.19 -14.38 -4.11
C ILE A 57 -4.31 -14.15 -5.13
N ALA A 58 -4.67 -12.89 -5.38
CA ALA A 58 -5.70 -12.56 -6.36
C ALA A 58 -5.35 -13.12 -7.75
N GLU A 59 -4.12 -12.91 -8.24
CA GLU A 59 -3.64 -13.41 -9.53
C GLU A 59 -3.71 -14.95 -9.62
N ARG A 60 -3.26 -15.66 -8.58
CA ARG A 60 -3.31 -17.13 -8.52
C ARG A 60 -4.72 -17.69 -8.53
N LEU A 61 -5.67 -16.97 -7.93
CA LEU A 61 -7.07 -17.38 -7.83
C LEU A 61 -7.94 -16.77 -8.92
N THR A 62 -7.36 -15.97 -9.82
CA THR A 62 -8.10 -15.29 -10.88
C THR A 62 -8.64 -16.32 -11.90
N PRO A 63 -9.95 -16.35 -12.17
CA PRO A 63 -10.57 -17.37 -13.00
C PRO A 63 -10.36 -17.14 -14.52
N THR A 64 -9.45 -16.26 -14.93
CA THR A 64 -9.12 -16.04 -16.35
C THR A 64 -8.33 -17.19 -16.97
N SER A 65 -7.59 -17.96 -16.14
CA SER A 65 -6.84 -19.14 -16.56
C SER A 65 -7.46 -20.45 -16.04
N PRO A 66 -7.28 -21.60 -16.73
CA PRO A 66 -7.72 -22.90 -16.23
C PRO A 66 -7.12 -23.26 -14.86
N ALA A 67 -5.87 -22.85 -14.63
CA ALA A 67 -5.18 -23.07 -13.35
C ALA A 67 -5.84 -22.26 -12.22
N GLY A 68 -6.14 -20.98 -12.47
CA GLY A 68 -6.81 -20.12 -11.48
C GLY A 68 -8.24 -20.56 -11.17
N LYS A 69 -9.02 -20.98 -12.18
CA LYS A 69 -10.35 -21.60 -11.95
C LYS A 69 -10.27 -22.83 -11.06
N ARG A 70 -9.29 -23.71 -11.31
CA ARG A 70 -9.07 -24.91 -10.49
C ARG A 70 -8.66 -24.52 -9.07
N ALA A 71 -7.71 -23.59 -8.92
CA ALA A 71 -7.24 -23.15 -7.62
C ALA A 71 -8.38 -22.53 -6.79
N LEU A 72 -9.22 -21.68 -7.38
CA LEU A 72 -10.38 -21.09 -6.71
C LEU A 72 -11.39 -22.17 -6.26
N ALA A 73 -11.68 -23.14 -7.12
CA ALA A 73 -12.55 -24.27 -6.78
C ALA A 73 -11.95 -25.20 -5.70
N GLU A 74 -10.62 -25.40 -5.71
CA GLU A 74 -9.92 -26.14 -4.65
C GLU A 74 -9.98 -25.43 -3.29
N GLN A 75 -10.14 -24.10 -3.31
CA GLN A 75 -10.44 -23.29 -2.13
C GLN A 75 -11.94 -23.21 -1.82
N GLU A 76 -12.77 -23.93 -2.58
CA GLU A 76 -14.22 -23.99 -2.45
C GLU A 76 -14.89 -22.61 -2.57
N PHE A 77 -14.31 -21.69 -3.34
CA PHE A 77 -14.93 -20.41 -3.69
C PHE A 77 -15.51 -20.45 -5.10
N ASP A 78 -16.64 -19.77 -5.30
CA ASP A 78 -17.30 -19.67 -6.60
C ASP A 78 -16.88 -18.40 -7.36
N GLN A 79 -16.62 -17.31 -6.63
CA GLN A 79 -16.28 -16.01 -7.21
C GLN A 79 -15.19 -15.30 -6.42
N LEU A 80 -14.18 -14.78 -7.14
CA LEU A 80 -13.17 -13.86 -6.64
C LEU A 80 -13.58 -12.43 -6.99
N ILE A 81 -13.53 -11.53 -6.00
CA ILE A 81 -13.73 -10.10 -6.18
C ILE A 81 -12.46 -9.41 -5.67
N HIS A 82 -11.70 -8.78 -6.55
CA HIS A 82 -10.41 -8.17 -6.22
C HIS A 82 -10.48 -6.67 -6.38
N ILE A 83 -10.64 -5.94 -5.28
CA ILE A 83 -10.83 -4.49 -5.25
C ILE A 83 -9.52 -3.83 -4.80
N ASP A 84 -8.95 -3.02 -5.68
CA ASP A 84 -7.77 -2.22 -5.37
C ASP A 84 -8.19 -0.76 -5.13
N CYS A 85 -8.29 -0.37 -3.86
CA CYS A 85 -8.50 1.02 -3.43
C CYS A 85 -7.28 1.52 -2.63
N SER A 86 -6.06 1.11 -3.00
CA SER A 86 -4.82 1.63 -2.39
C SER A 86 -4.69 3.15 -2.55
N MET A 87 -5.21 3.71 -3.64
CA MET A 87 -5.41 5.16 -3.78
C MET A 87 -6.84 5.49 -3.37
N TRP A 88 -7.05 5.69 -2.08
CA TRP A 88 -8.39 5.86 -1.53
C TRP A 88 -9.03 7.17 -2.01
N GLU A 89 -10.18 7.05 -2.68
CA GLU A 89 -10.98 8.19 -3.09
C GLU A 89 -12.13 8.45 -2.13
N SER A 90 -13.02 7.47 -1.93
CA SER A 90 -14.17 7.60 -1.04
C SER A 90 -14.87 6.27 -0.80
N ARG A 91 -15.76 6.23 0.19
CA ARG A 91 -16.65 5.06 0.39
C ARG A 91 -17.56 4.84 -0.82
N ARG A 92 -17.97 5.91 -1.51
CA ARG A 92 -18.74 5.83 -2.74
C ARG A 92 -17.95 5.22 -3.89
N ALA A 93 -16.69 5.60 -4.06
CA ALA A 93 -15.82 5.05 -5.10
C ALA A 93 -15.59 3.55 -4.88
N LEU A 94 -15.36 3.12 -3.64
CA LEU A 94 -15.33 1.70 -3.27
C LEU A 94 -16.63 0.99 -3.66
N GLN A 95 -17.79 1.56 -3.27
CA GLN A 95 -19.09 0.96 -3.57
C GLN A 95 -19.32 0.83 -5.08
N ARG A 96 -18.92 1.84 -5.87
CA ARG A 96 -18.97 1.86 -7.34
C ARG A 96 -18.07 0.77 -7.94
N ALA A 97 -16.82 0.65 -7.49
CA ALA A 97 -15.88 -0.38 -7.94
C ALA A 97 -16.41 -1.81 -7.68
N VAL A 98 -17.06 -2.05 -6.54
CA VAL A 98 -17.69 -3.34 -6.26
C VAL A 98 -18.90 -3.58 -7.18
N ALA A 99 -19.71 -2.55 -7.45
CA ALA A 99 -20.84 -2.66 -8.37
C ALA A 99 -20.40 -3.04 -9.79
N GLU A 100 -19.29 -2.45 -10.27
CA GLU A 100 -18.69 -2.76 -11.57
C GLU A 100 -18.18 -4.21 -11.63
N GLN A 101 -17.49 -4.69 -10.60
CA GLN A 101 -17.03 -6.09 -10.56
C GLN A 101 -18.16 -7.11 -10.49
N LEU A 102 -19.27 -6.75 -9.87
CA LEU A 102 -20.49 -7.55 -9.86
C LEU A 102 -21.29 -7.44 -11.16
N GLN A 103 -20.86 -6.58 -12.09
CA GLN A 103 -21.56 -6.29 -13.34
C GLN A 103 -23.02 -5.92 -13.09
N LEU A 104 -23.25 -5.03 -12.12
CA LEU A 104 -24.60 -4.56 -11.84
C LEU A 104 -25.16 -3.81 -13.06
N PRO A 105 -26.49 -3.85 -13.27
CA PRO A 105 -27.08 -3.25 -14.46
C PRO A 105 -26.87 -1.73 -14.53
N ASP A 106 -26.87 -1.19 -15.75
CA ASP A 106 -26.61 0.24 -16.04
C ASP A 106 -27.45 1.21 -15.19
N HIS A 107 -28.73 0.90 -14.95
CA HIS A 107 -29.60 1.73 -14.10
C HIS A 107 -29.10 1.89 -12.66
N VAL A 108 -28.25 0.96 -12.16
CA VAL A 108 -27.59 1.08 -10.85
C VAL A 108 -26.39 2.01 -10.94
N MET A 109 -25.65 1.96 -12.05
CA MET A 109 -24.52 2.86 -12.29
C MET A 109 -25.00 4.31 -12.42
N GLU A 110 -26.13 4.53 -13.10
CA GLU A 110 -26.80 5.84 -13.19
C GLU A 110 -27.18 6.43 -11.82
N LEU A 111 -27.42 5.60 -10.80
CA LEU A 111 -27.69 6.09 -9.44
C LEU A 111 -26.47 6.77 -8.82
N PHE A 112 -25.26 6.27 -9.11
CA PHE A 112 -24.04 6.92 -8.67
C PHE A 112 -23.83 8.23 -9.42
N ASP A 113 -23.96 8.22 -10.75
CA ASP A 113 -23.73 9.40 -11.59
C ASP A 113 -24.64 10.55 -11.19
N ARG A 114 -25.94 10.28 -11.01
CA ARG A 114 -26.90 11.27 -10.54
C ARG A 114 -26.54 11.83 -9.16
N GLN A 115 -26.09 10.99 -8.22
CA GLN A 115 -25.69 11.50 -6.90
C GLN A 115 -24.40 12.33 -6.98
N ASP A 116 -23.47 11.91 -7.83
CA ASP A 116 -22.21 12.62 -8.02
C ASP A 116 -22.43 14.01 -8.63
N GLU A 117 -23.35 14.14 -9.60
CA GLU A 117 -23.78 15.44 -10.14
C GLU A 117 -24.43 16.34 -9.07
N GLU A 118 -25.29 15.78 -8.22
CA GLU A 118 -25.90 16.54 -7.12
C GLU A 118 -24.86 17.01 -6.10
N ASP A 119 -23.88 16.17 -5.80
CA ASP A 119 -22.81 16.45 -4.86
C ASP A 119 -21.81 17.46 -5.43
N ASP A 120 -21.55 17.43 -6.74
CA ASP A 120 -20.79 18.46 -7.46
C ASP A 120 -21.49 19.83 -7.35
N PHE A 121 -22.81 19.87 -7.56
CA PHE A 121 -23.60 21.09 -7.39
C PHE A 121 -23.53 21.62 -5.95
N LYS A 122 -23.56 20.72 -4.97
CA LYS A 122 -23.41 21.03 -3.54
C LYS A 122 -21.96 21.26 -3.10
N ARG A 123 -20.99 21.09 -4.01
CA ARG A 123 -19.54 21.17 -3.76
C ARG A 123 -19.06 20.24 -2.65
N VAL A 124 -19.64 19.04 -2.56
CA VAL A 124 -19.18 18.00 -1.64
C VAL A 124 -17.85 17.46 -2.16
N PRO A 125 -16.76 17.52 -1.35
CA PRO A 125 -15.47 16.96 -1.74
C PRO A 125 -15.58 15.48 -2.09
N LEU A 126 -14.86 15.03 -3.12
CA LEU A 126 -14.82 13.62 -3.54
C LEU A 126 -14.51 12.69 -2.35
N GLY A 127 -13.50 13.05 -1.55
CA GLY A 127 -13.08 12.37 -0.31
C GLY A 127 -14.19 12.08 0.69
N SER A 128 -15.21 12.95 0.73
CA SER A 128 -16.27 12.92 1.74
C SER A 128 -17.54 12.22 1.25
N ARG A 129 -17.55 11.70 0.03
CA ARG A 129 -18.73 11.08 -0.58
C ARG A 129 -19.04 9.73 0.07
N ALA A 130 -20.17 9.70 0.78
CA ALA A 130 -20.69 8.48 1.41
C ALA A 130 -21.30 7.52 0.39
N GLU A 131 -21.35 6.24 0.78
CA GLU A 131 -22.05 5.17 0.09
C GLU A 131 -23.56 5.44 -0.04
N LEU A 132 -24.18 4.85 -1.06
CA LEU A 132 -25.59 5.02 -1.37
C LEU A 132 -26.42 3.87 -0.77
N PRO A 133 -27.38 4.16 0.13
CA PRO A 133 -28.23 3.12 0.73
C PRO A 133 -29.08 2.36 -0.30
N GLN A 134 -29.56 3.04 -1.35
CA GLN A 134 -30.31 2.37 -2.41
C GLN A 134 -29.45 1.37 -3.20
N VAL A 135 -28.18 1.69 -3.46
CA VAL A 135 -27.27 0.80 -4.18
C VAL A 135 -26.88 -0.38 -3.30
N LEU A 136 -26.59 -0.14 -2.02
CA LEU A 136 -26.33 -1.18 -1.02
C LEU A 136 -27.41 -2.28 -1.04
N ARG A 137 -28.69 -1.87 -1.06
CA ARG A 137 -29.81 -2.81 -1.12
C ARG A 137 -29.80 -3.67 -2.39
N VAL A 138 -29.52 -3.06 -3.55
CA VAL A 138 -29.43 -3.78 -4.83
C VAL A 138 -28.25 -4.75 -4.82
N MET A 139 -27.08 -4.31 -4.34
CA MET A 139 -25.89 -5.15 -4.20
C MET A 139 -26.15 -6.37 -3.31
N TYR A 140 -26.80 -6.17 -2.16
CA TYR A 140 -27.13 -7.24 -1.23
C TYR A 140 -28.08 -8.27 -1.88
N GLN A 141 -29.15 -7.80 -2.53
CA GLN A 141 -30.11 -8.65 -3.23
C GLN A 141 -29.47 -9.41 -4.40
N HIS A 142 -28.58 -8.77 -5.15
CA HIS A 142 -27.86 -9.39 -6.25
C HIS A 142 -26.98 -10.55 -5.75
N LYS A 143 -26.18 -10.32 -4.71
CA LYS A 143 -25.33 -11.37 -4.09
C LYS A 143 -26.15 -12.53 -3.52
N GLN A 144 -27.30 -12.25 -2.90
CA GLN A 144 -28.21 -13.30 -2.43
C GLN A 144 -28.73 -14.18 -3.58
N LYS A 145 -29.07 -13.58 -4.72
CA LYS A 145 -29.54 -14.32 -5.91
C LYS A 145 -28.45 -15.18 -6.54
N LEU A 146 -27.21 -14.70 -6.55
CA LEU A 146 -26.07 -15.49 -7.03
C LEU A 146 -25.91 -16.77 -6.20
N ASN A 147 -26.15 -16.70 -4.88
CA ASN A 147 -25.97 -17.81 -3.95
C ASN A 147 -24.60 -18.49 -4.10
N GLN A 148 -23.58 -17.65 -4.27
CA GLN A 148 -22.19 -18.03 -4.48
C GLN A 148 -21.37 -17.72 -3.24
N ARG A 149 -20.30 -18.50 -3.02
CA ARG A 149 -19.30 -18.21 -2.00
C ARG A 149 -18.21 -17.31 -2.58
N PHE A 150 -18.08 -16.14 -1.99
CA PHE A 150 -17.15 -15.09 -2.41
C PHE A 150 -15.84 -15.14 -1.62
N LEU A 151 -14.73 -14.93 -2.33
CA LEU A 151 -13.49 -14.43 -1.74
C LEU A 151 -13.30 -12.98 -2.20
N VAL A 152 -13.24 -12.06 -1.25
CA VAL A 152 -12.95 -10.65 -1.50
C VAL A 152 -11.50 -10.36 -1.13
N ILE A 153 -10.70 -9.90 -2.08
CA ILE A 153 -9.38 -9.34 -1.84
C ILE A 153 -9.51 -7.83 -1.89
N PHE A 154 -9.15 -7.13 -0.82
CA PHE A 154 -9.35 -5.69 -0.70
C PHE A 154 -8.08 -4.95 -0.28
N HIS A 155 -7.58 -4.08 -1.15
CA HIS A 155 -6.51 -3.14 -0.80
C HIS A 155 -7.16 -1.85 -0.32
N ASN A 156 -6.97 -1.50 0.95
CA ASN A 156 -7.59 -0.35 1.59
C ASN A 156 -6.56 0.76 1.81
N GLY A 157 -6.61 1.83 1.02
CA GLY A 157 -5.78 3.02 1.22
C GLY A 157 -6.29 3.97 2.30
N SER A 158 -7.53 3.79 2.80
CA SER A 158 -8.09 4.68 3.83
C SER A 158 -7.43 4.47 5.20
N ASP A 159 -7.67 5.39 6.13
CA ASP A 159 -7.18 5.31 7.52
C ASP A 159 -8.13 4.54 8.46
N GLU A 160 -9.20 3.96 7.92
CA GLU A 160 -10.25 3.33 8.70
C GLU A 160 -10.55 1.91 8.25
N GLU A 161 -10.93 1.06 9.20
CA GLU A 161 -11.47 -0.25 8.89
C GLU A 161 -12.84 -0.07 8.22
N ILE A 162 -12.99 -0.58 6.99
CA ILE A 162 -14.24 -0.46 6.23
C ILE A 162 -15.07 -1.74 6.41
N ASP A 163 -16.25 -1.60 6.99
CA ASP A 163 -17.23 -2.68 7.04
C ASP A 163 -17.83 -2.94 5.66
N LEU A 164 -17.29 -3.93 4.94
CA LEU A 164 -17.77 -4.33 3.62
C LEU A 164 -19.19 -4.92 3.63
N ALA A 165 -19.68 -5.38 4.79
CA ALA A 165 -21.08 -5.80 4.90
C ALA A 165 -22.01 -4.59 4.86
N SER A 166 -21.69 -3.54 5.61
CA SER A 166 -22.47 -2.30 5.63
C SER A 166 -22.28 -1.44 4.38
N CYS A 167 -21.07 -1.34 3.84
CA CYS A 167 -20.77 -0.50 2.68
C CYS A 167 -21.23 -1.14 1.34
N CYS A 168 -20.96 -2.45 1.18
CA CYS A 168 -21.10 -3.15 -0.10
C CYS A 168 -22.07 -4.34 -0.05
N GLY A 169 -22.69 -4.64 1.10
CA GLY A 169 -23.70 -5.69 1.21
C GLY A 169 -23.12 -7.11 1.14
N PHE A 170 -21.85 -7.31 1.50
CA PHE A 170 -21.29 -8.66 1.58
C PHE A 170 -21.85 -9.41 2.81
N PRO A 171 -22.40 -10.63 2.64
CA PRO A 171 -22.79 -11.42 3.79
C PRO A 171 -21.53 -11.99 4.44
N LEU A 172 -21.11 -11.43 5.59
CA LEU A 172 -19.87 -11.80 6.29
C LEU A 172 -20.12 -12.33 7.71
N SER A 173 -21.37 -12.41 8.15
CA SER A 173 -21.75 -12.85 9.49
C SER A 173 -22.68 -14.08 9.47
N GLY A 174 -22.95 -14.63 10.66
CA GLY A 174 -23.87 -15.76 10.82
C GLY A 174 -23.31 -17.07 10.27
N TYR A 175 -23.98 -17.63 9.26
CA TYR A 175 -23.60 -18.88 8.58
C TYR A 175 -22.85 -18.64 7.27
N SER A 176 -22.45 -17.39 7.01
CA SER A 176 -21.68 -17.09 5.80
C SER A 176 -20.34 -17.80 5.81
N THR A 177 -19.97 -18.32 4.65
CA THR A 177 -18.66 -18.92 4.35
C THR A 177 -17.82 -18.00 3.45
N ASN A 178 -18.33 -16.82 3.11
CA ASN A 178 -17.60 -15.81 2.36
C ASN A 178 -16.41 -15.32 3.17
N LYS A 179 -15.30 -15.04 2.49
CA LYS A 179 -14.10 -14.53 3.12
C LYS A 179 -13.67 -13.19 2.53
N VAL A 180 -13.09 -12.35 3.38
CA VAL A 180 -12.41 -11.12 3.02
C VAL A 180 -10.98 -11.24 3.50
N LEU A 181 -10.03 -11.00 2.61
CA LEU A 181 -8.63 -10.76 2.93
C LEU A 181 -8.32 -9.33 2.53
N TRP A 182 -7.88 -8.51 3.48
CA TRP A 182 -7.62 -7.10 3.22
C TRP A 182 -6.35 -6.60 3.88
N THR A 183 -5.83 -5.46 3.41
CA THR A 183 -4.64 -4.82 3.97
C THR A 183 -4.75 -3.29 3.92
N PHE A 184 -4.03 -2.64 4.84
CA PHE A 184 -3.77 -1.19 4.86
C PHE A 184 -2.39 -0.84 4.28
N GLN A 185 -1.61 -1.85 3.92
CA GLN A 185 -0.17 -1.74 3.78
C GLN A 185 0.26 -2.03 2.35
N GLY A 186 1.32 -1.35 1.91
CA GLY A 186 2.02 -1.60 0.66
C GLY A 186 2.02 -0.40 -0.27
N ARG A 187 2.73 -0.51 -1.40
CA ARG A 187 3.13 0.66 -2.23
C ARG A 187 3.90 1.71 -1.44
N PHE A 188 4.67 1.26 -0.44
CA PHE A 188 5.31 2.12 0.55
C PHE A 188 4.36 2.94 1.43
N GLN A 189 3.05 2.71 1.34
CA GLN A 189 2.09 3.16 2.35
C GLN A 189 2.25 2.26 3.57
N LEU A 190 3.18 2.65 4.43
CA LEU A 190 3.45 1.95 5.68
C LEU A 190 2.71 2.68 6.80
N LYS A 191 1.69 2.06 7.36
CA LYS A 191 0.98 2.59 8.53
C LYS A 191 1.64 2.09 9.81
N PRO A 192 1.94 2.96 10.79
CA PRO A 192 2.49 2.54 12.07
C PRO A 192 1.57 1.52 12.75
N ARG A 193 2.17 0.61 13.52
CA ARG A 193 1.42 -0.45 14.20
C ARG A 193 0.27 0.08 15.06
N GLY A 194 0.49 1.21 15.74
CA GLY A 194 -0.53 1.87 16.56
C GLY A 194 -1.75 2.33 15.75
N ASN A 195 -1.54 2.79 14.51
CA ASN A 195 -2.61 3.24 13.62
C ASN A 195 -3.40 2.07 13.08
N VAL A 196 -2.71 0.99 12.69
CA VAL A 196 -3.37 -0.27 12.32
C VAL A 196 -4.21 -0.80 13.48
N ASP A 197 -3.66 -0.87 14.68
CA ASP A 197 -4.40 -1.38 15.85
C ASP A 197 -5.58 -0.46 16.22
N ARG A 198 -5.47 0.86 16.04
CA ARG A 198 -6.55 1.85 16.22
C ARG A 198 -7.65 1.68 15.19
N ALA A 199 -7.29 1.57 13.91
CA ALA A 199 -8.22 1.37 12.81
C ALA A 199 -8.99 0.05 12.97
N LEU A 200 -8.30 -1.04 13.34
CA LEU A 200 -8.95 -2.31 13.63
C LEU A 200 -9.83 -2.25 14.89
N ALA A 201 -9.60 -1.32 15.82
CA ALA A 201 -10.43 -1.18 17.01
C ALA A 201 -11.73 -0.39 16.75
N SER A 202 -11.85 0.34 15.63
CA SER A 202 -12.95 1.27 15.40
C SER A 202 -14.28 0.57 15.06
N THR A 203 -14.28 -0.39 14.13
CA THR A 203 -15.50 -1.11 13.73
C THR A 203 -15.57 -2.50 14.35
N GLY A 204 -14.42 -3.14 14.57
CA GLY A 204 -14.35 -4.47 15.16
C GLY A 204 -14.80 -5.57 14.20
N THR A 205 -14.82 -5.31 12.90
CA THR A 205 -15.33 -6.24 11.87
C THR A 205 -14.30 -7.29 11.46
N THR A 206 -13.01 -7.04 11.68
CA THR A 206 -11.93 -8.01 11.43
C THR A 206 -11.87 -9.07 12.52
N ASP A 207 -12.03 -10.33 12.10
CA ASP A 207 -11.98 -11.51 12.95
C ASP A 207 -10.55 -12.00 13.19
N GLY A 208 -9.72 -11.94 12.14
CA GLY A 208 -8.38 -12.52 12.11
C GLY A 208 -7.30 -11.52 11.71
N PHE A 209 -6.14 -11.64 12.35
CA PHE A 209 -4.96 -10.83 12.09
C PHE A 209 -3.81 -11.73 11.65
N ILE A 210 -3.32 -11.57 10.42
CA ILE A 210 -2.28 -12.38 9.81
C ILE A 210 -1.01 -11.54 9.65
N SER A 211 0.12 -12.05 10.17
CA SER A 211 1.44 -11.45 9.96
C SER A 211 2.42 -12.47 9.40
N ALA A 212 3.30 -12.02 8.52
CA ALA A 212 4.42 -12.77 8.01
C ALA A 212 5.68 -12.54 8.85
N PHE A 213 6.43 -13.61 9.04
CA PHE A 213 7.71 -13.61 9.74
C PHE A 213 8.77 -14.26 8.86
N PRO A 214 10.04 -13.81 8.97
CA PRO A 214 11.15 -14.56 8.43
C PRO A 214 11.18 -15.96 9.03
N ARG A 215 11.60 -16.94 8.25
CA ARG A 215 11.71 -18.32 8.71
C ARG A 215 12.97 -18.48 9.56
N ASP A 216 12.84 -18.45 10.89
CA ASP A 216 13.98 -18.65 11.80
C ASP A 216 14.43 -20.12 11.83
N LYS A 217 15.64 -20.37 11.27
CA LYS A 217 16.64 -21.39 11.67
C LYS A 217 17.84 -21.51 10.71
N ASP A 218 17.86 -20.80 9.59
CA ASP A 218 19.03 -20.73 8.70
C ASP A 218 19.63 -19.33 8.75
N LYS A 219 20.96 -19.27 8.58
CA LYS A 219 21.86 -18.11 8.65
C LYS A 219 21.63 -17.05 7.55
N GLU A 220 20.39 -16.85 7.11
CA GLU A 220 20.07 -15.85 6.11
C GLU A 220 19.95 -14.48 6.76
N ASP A 221 20.69 -13.53 6.20
CA ASP A 221 20.65 -12.14 6.63
C ASP A 221 19.23 -11.57 6.41
N PRO A 222 18.55 -11.07 7.46
CA PRO A 222 17.28 -10.37 7.34
C PRO A 222 17.28 -9.26 6.27
N GLN A 223 18.46 -8.71 5.95
CA GLN A 223 18.66 -7.71 4.91
C GLN A 223 18.32 -8.22 3.49
N ILE A 224 18.47 -9.51 3.22
CA ILE A 224 18.15 -10.11 1.91
C ILE A 224 16.64 -10.07 1.66
N LEU A 225 15.85 -10.58 2.61
CA LEU A 225 14.40 -10.57 2.54
C LEU A 225 13.87 -9.14 2.44
N TRP A 226 14.42 -8.25 3.26
CA TRP A 226 14.05 -6.83 3.24
C TRP A 226 14.30 -6.19 1.87
N SER A 227 15.51 -6.33 1.33
CA SER A 227 15.89 -5.77 0.03
C SER A 227 14.99 -6.32 -1.08
N TYR A 228 14.65 -7.60 -1.00
CA TYR A 228 13.67 -8.23 -1.89
C TYR A 228 12.28 -7.57 -1.76
N LEU A 229 11.74 -7.40 -0.55
CA LEU A 229 10.42 -6.80 -0.34
C LEU A 229 10.35 -5.35 -0.82
N VAL A 230 11.37 -4.53 -0.49
CA VAL A 230 11.46 -3.14 -0.98
C VAL A 230 11.48 -3.10 -2.50
N GLN A 231 12.25 -3.99 -3.15
CA GLN A 231 12.29 -4.05 -4.60
C GLN A 231 10.93 -4.42 -5.22
N GLN A 232 10.16 -5.27 -4.55
CA GLN A 232 8.82 -5.67 -5.01
C GLN A 232 7.83 -4.52 -4.90
N GLU A 233 7.81 -3.80 -3.77
CA GLU A 233 6.96 -2.61 -3.62
C GLU A 233 7.36 -1.49 -4.58
N ALA A 234 8.65 -1.28 -4.78
CA ALA A 234 9.14 -0.31 -5.76
C ALA A 234 8.75 -0.67 -7.19
N SER A 235 8.70 -1.95 -7.51
CA SER A 235 8.25 -2.42 -8.83
C SER A 235 6.75 -2.16 -9.02
N GLU A 236 5.96 -2.35 -7.97
CA GLU A 236 4.54 -2.02 -7.97
C GLU A 236 4.30 -0.52 -8.15
N VAL A 237 4.95 0.32 -7.35
CA VAL A 237 4.84 1.79 -7.45
C VAL A 237 5.28 2.27 -8.83
N ALA A 238 6.41 1.77 -9.35
CA ALA A 238 6.87 2.15 -10.69
C ALA A 238 5.87 1.75 -11.79
N ALA A 239 5.22 0.59 -11.67
CA ALA A 239 4.20 0.16 -12.63
C ALA A 239 2.96 1.06 -12.61
N VAL A 240 2.47 1.41 -11.41
CA VAL A 240 1.32 2.30 -11.23
C VAL A 240 1.65 3.71 -11.72
N TYR A 241 2.82 4.22 -11.33
CA TYR A 241 3.32 5.52 -11.76
C TYR A 241 3.32 5.64 -13.30
N LYS A 242 3.83 4.63 -14.01
CA LYS A 242 3.83 4.59 -15.49
C LYS A 242 2.45 4.65 -16.11
N ILE A 243 1.47 3.97 -15.50
CA ILE A 243 0.07 4.00 -15.95
C ILE A 243 -0.50 5.41 -15.78
N ASN A 244 -0.24 6.04 -14.64
CA ASN A 244 -0.81 7.34 -14.27
C ASN A 244 -0.13 8.53 -14.98
N THR A 245 1.16 8.44 -15.32
CA THR A 245 1.95 9.58 -15.83
C THR A 245 2.24 9.56 -17.33
N ARG A 246 1.83 8.51 -18.09
CA ARG A 246 2.14 8.33 -19.54
C ARG A 246 3.68 8.28 -19.80
N PRO A 247 4.20 7.96 -21.00
CA PRO A 247 5.64 7.75 -21.19
C PRO A 247 6.48 9.05 -21.22
N ARG A 248 6.08 10.11 -20.48
CA ARG A 248 6.87 11.34 -20.32
C ARG A 248 7.81 11.30 -19.11
N GLY A 249 7.55 10.45 -18.12
CA GLY A 249 8.35 10.38 -16.90
C GLY A 249 9.59 9.49 -17.05
N THR A 250 10.76 10.03 -16.71
CA THR A 250 12.07 9.33 -16.75
C THR A 250 12.27 8.31 -15.62
N ILE A 251 11.36 8.26 -14.63
CA ILE A 251 11.41 7.26 -13.54
C ILE A 251 10.87 5.93 -14.07
N ASP A 252 11.72 5.27 -14.84
CA ASP A 252 11.38 3.99 -15.46
C ASP A 252 11.82 2.78 -14.63
N GLN A 253 12.60 3.00 -13.57
CA GLN A 253 13.32 1.94 -12.88
C GLN A 253 12.88 1.81 -11.42
N PRO A 254 12.37 0.63 -11.01
CA PRO A 254 12.07 0.33 -9.61
C PRO A 254 13.24 0.64 -8.66
N THR A 255 14.48 0.51 -9.12
CA THR A 255 15.66 0.88 -8.33
C THR A 255 15.68 2.34 -7.89
N GLN A 256 15.18 3.26 -8.72
CA GLN A 256 15.11 4.68 -8.38
C GLN A 256 14.01 4.94 -7.35
N VAL A 257 12.87 4.29 -7.48
CA VAL A 257 11.79 4.34 -6.48
C VAL A 257 12.27 3.77 -5.13
N SER A 258 12.98 2.65 -5.12
CA SER A 258 13.62 2.10 -3.92
C SER A 258 14.58 3.10 -3.27
N LYS A 259 15.38 3.84 -4.05
CA LYS A 259 16.27 4.89 -3.53
C LYS A 259 15.49 6.03 -2.86
N CYS A 260 14.42 6.50 -3.51
CA CYS A 260 13.54 7.55 -2.98
C CYS A 260 12.92 7.13 -1.64
N PHE A 261 12.39 5.90 -1.57
CA PHE A 261 11.83 5.32 -0.35
C PHE A 261 12.86 5.23 0.77
N LEU A 262 14.02 4.64 0.49
CA LEU A 262 15.08 4.44 1.48
C LEU A 262 15.64 5.77 2.00
N TYR A 263 15.71 6.79 1.14
CA TYR A 263 16.12 8.14 1.53
C TYR A 263 15.10 8.77 2.49
N MET A 264 13.80 8.69 2.18
CA MET A 264 12.77 9.19 3.10
C MET A 264 12.81 8.44 4.43
N LEU A 265 12.89 7.11 4.42
CA LEU A 265 12.98 6.29 5.62
C LEU A 265 14.20 6.67 6.48
N GLU A 266 15.34 6.94 5.86
CA GLU A 266 16.55 7.41 6.54
C GLU A 266 16.34 8.75 7.22
N LEU A 267 15.74 9.72 6.52
CA LEU A 267 15.39 11.00 7.11
C LEU A 267 14.37 10.85 8.25
N CYS A 268 13.38 9.95 8.15
CA CYS A 268 12.45 9.66 9.25
C CYS A 268 13.19 9.16 10.50
N CYS A 269 14.16 8.25 10.32
CA CYS A 269 14.97 7.74 11.42
C CYS A 269 15.86 8.83 12.05
N ARG A 270 16.33 9.80 11.25
CA ARG A 270 17.16 10.94 11.71
C ARG A 270 16.33 12.05 12.37
N GLY A 271 15.12 12.32 11.89
CA GLY A 271 14.22 13.40 12.34
C GLY A 271 13.82 13.31 13.81
N HIS A 272 13.88 12.11 14.40
CA HIS A 272 13.67 11.90 15.84
C HIS A 272 14.67 12.67 16.73
N GLN A 273 15.75 13.23 16.19
CA GLN A 273 16.80 13.89 16.97
C GLN A 273 16.80 15.43 16.98
N SER A 274 16.08 16.14 16.09
CA SER A 274 16.00 17.63 16.19
C SER A 274 15.15 18.39 15.15
N ILE A 275 14.75 17.80 14.03
CA ILE A 275 14.12 18.54 12.91
C ILE A 275 12.87 17.80 12.43
N ASP A 276 11.74 18.51 12.47
CA ASP A 276 10.47 18.08 11.88
C ASP A 276 10.56 18.28 10.36
N TYR A 277 10.69 17.17 9.63
CA TYR A 277 10.69 17.17 8.17
C TYR A 277 9.25 16.99 7.71
N ASP A 278 8.69 18.00 7.04
CA ASP A 278 7.39 17.85 6.38
C ASP A 278 7.58 17.10 5.05
N PHE A 279 7.62 15.76 5.12
CA PHE A 279 7.81 14.92 3.94
C PHE A 279 6.64 14.96 2.99
N TYR A 280 5.43 15.20 3.49
CA TYR A 280 4.24 15.32 2.66
C TYR A 280 4.36 16.53 1.73
N THR A 281 4.86 17.66 2.25
CA THR A 281 5.02 18.88 1.47
C THR A 281 6.37 18.99 0.75
N HIS A 282 7.44 18.44 1.32
CA HIS A 282 8.81 18.68 0.85
C HIS A 282 9.60 17.43 0.46
N GLY A 283 9.03 16.22 0.60
CA GLY A 283 9.69 14.95 0.27
C GLY A 283 10.26 14.93 -1.15
N ALA A 284 9.45 15.37 -2.11
CA ALA A 284 9.82 15.50 -3.51
C ALA A 284 11.01 16.46 -3.70
N ASN A 285 11.05 17.54 -2.91
CA ASN A 285 12.09 18.55 -3.04
C ASN A 285 13.45 18.01 -2.62
N TYR A 286 13.50 17.23 -1.54
CA TYR A 286 14.73 16.60 -1.11
C TYR A 286 15.29 15.65 -2.18
N TRP A 287 14.43 14.90 -2.87
CA TRP A 287 14.87 13.98 -3.92
C TRP A 287 15.51 14.68 -5.11
N VAL A 288 14.96 15.83 -5.51
CA VAL A 288 15.51 16.61 -6.63
C VAL A 288 16.78 17.35 -6.20
N CYS A 289 16.77 18.02 -5.04
CA CYS A 289 17.93 18.74 -4.51
C CYS A 289 19.16 17.85 -4.29
N ASP A 290 18.97 16.65 -3.74
CA ASP A 290 20.06 15.70 -3.51
C ASP A 290 20.39 14.84 -4.75
N GLY A 291 19.75 15.11 -5.89
CA GLY A 291 20.04 14.45 -7.16
C GLY A 291 19.65 12.97 -7.22
N ILE A 292 18.71 12.51 -6.38
CA ILE A 292 18.13 11.16 -6.46
C ILE A 292 17.24 11.05 -7.70
N ILE A 293 16.47 12.10 -7.97
CA ILE A 293 15.76 12.30 -9.22
C ILE A 293 16.58 13.33 -10.01
N HIS A 294 17.23 12.86 -11.08
CA HIS A 294 18.08 13.72 -11.88
C HIS A 294 17.25 14.75 -12.66
N GLN A 295 17.75 15.99 -12.67
CA GLN A 295 17.42 16.95 -13.71
C GLN A 295 18.03 16.46 -15.03
N LEU A 296 17.26 16.50 -16.12
CA LEU A 296 17.78 16.21 -17.45
C LEU A 296 18.89 17.23 -17.75
N GLN A 297 20.15 16.81 -17.72
CA GLN A 297 21.24 17.64 -18.24
C GLN A 297 21.10 17.73 -19.76
N GLN A 298 20.92 18.94 -20.27
CA GLN A 298 20.83 19.24 -21.69
C GLN A 298 22.03 18.65 -22.46
N GLY A 299 21.72 17.98 -23.55
CA GLY A 299 22.60 18.00 -24.72
C GLY A 299 22.51 19.39 -25.32
N ASP A 300 23.67 20.03 -25.48
CA ASP A 300 23.91 21.33 -26.11
C ASP A 300 22.96 21.62 -27.28
N GLY A 301 21.91 22.42 -27.07
CA GLY A 301 20.83 22.60 -28.04
C GLY A 301 19.78 23.63 -27.60
N ASP A 302 20.06 24.89 -27.90
CA ASP A 302 19.25 26.09 -27.69
C ASP A 302 17.87 26.03 -28.38
N ILE A 303 16.77 25.66 -27.68
CA ILE A 303 15.38 26.08 -27.95
C ILE A 303 14.52 26.00 -26.66
N GLY A 304 14.03 27.15 -26.16
CA GLY A 304 12.76 27.26 -25.41
C GLY A 304 12.79 27.03 -23.88
N LEU A 305 13.20 28.07 -23.14
CA LEU A 305 13.15 28.15 -21.67
C LEU A 305 11.71 28.36 -21.17
N ASP A 306 11.20 27.39 -20.39
CA ASP A 306 10.45 27.57 -19.11
C ASP A 306 9.74 26.26 -18.68
N ASP A 307 9.48 25.31 -19.59
CA ASP A 307 8.63 24.13 -19.32
C ASP A 307 9.39 22.86 -18.88
N GLU A 308 10.72 22.79 -19.08
CA GLU A 308 11.51 21.57 -18.85
C GLU A 308 12.18 21.49 -17.47
N ASN A 309 12.48 22.62 -16.82
CA ASN A 309 13.08 22.64 -15.49
C ASN A 309 12.09 22.19 -14.40
N ASP A 310 10.79 22.33 -14.67
CA ASP A 310 9.69 21.90 -13.79
C ASP A 310 9.39 20.41 -13.91
N GLU A 311 9.89 19.71 -14.95
CA GLU A 311 9.50 18.32 -15.20
C GLU A 311 10.02 17.37 -14.11
N SER A 312 11.26 17.55 -13.63
CA SER A 312 11.80 16.72 -12.54
C SER A 312 11.03 16.91 -11.22
N TRP A 313 10.55 18.12 -10.94
CA TRP A 313 9.75 18.41 -9.75
C TRP A 313 8.35 17.80 -9.87
N ARG A 314 7.70 17.94 -11.03
CA ARG A 314 6.40 17.30 -11.31
C ARG A 314 6.48 15.78 -11.24
N VAL A 315 7.57 15.21 -11.76
CA VAL A 315 7.87 13.78 -11.69
C VAL A 315 8.04 13.33 -10.24
N ALA A 316 8.79 14.10 -9.44
CA ALA A 316 9.01 13.82 -8.02
C ALA A 316 7.72 13.93 -7.21
N GLU A 317 6.93 14.98 -7.41
CA GLU A 317 5.62 15.15 -6.74
C GLU A 317 4.65 14.03 -7.10
N ALA A 318 4.56 13.67 -8.38
CA ALA A 318 3.72 12.57 -8.82
C ALA A 318 4.14 11.24 -8.18
N LEU A 319 5.45 10.97 -8.09
CA LEU A 319 5.95 9.77 -7.40
C LEU A 319 5.63 9.79 -5.91
N LEU A 320 5.82 10.94 -5.25
CA LEU A 320 5.53 11.10 -3.82
C LEU A 320 4.06 10.78 -3.52
N ARG A 321 3.14 11.23 -4.38
CA ARG A 321 1.70 10.95 -4.27
C ARG A 321 1.35 9.47 -4.38
N GLU A 322 2.14 8.67 -5.09
CA GLU A 322 1.92 7.21 -5.19
C GLU A 322 2.47 6.45 -3.97
N MET A 323 3.50 6.99 -3.32
CA MET A 323 4.20 6.33 -2.21
C MET A 323 3.62 6.59 -0.83
N GLN A 324 2.82 7.67 -0.66
CA GLN A 324 2.17 8.14 0.60
C GLN A 324 2.73 7.49 1.88
N LEU A 325 3.93 7.92 2.31
CA LEU A 325 4.38 7.64 3.66
C LEU A 325 3.45 8.38 4.62
N ASP A 326 2.81 7.66 5.54
CA ASP A 326 1.89 8.23 6.53
C ASP A 326 2.58 9.39 7.27
N GLU A 327 1.92 10.54 7.37
CA GLU A 327 2.42 11.75 8.06
C GLU A 327 2.86 11.43 9.50
N GLU A 328 2.25 10.43 10.12
CA GLU A 328 2.57 10.01 11.49
C GLU A 328 3.84 9.15 11.60
N TYR A 329 4.43 8.68 10.49
CA TYR A 329 5.68 7.89 10.54
C TYR A 329 6.89 8.70 11.04
N HIS A 330 6.80 10.04 11.08
CA HIS A 330 7.81 10.90 11.68
C HIS A 330 7.65 11.03 13.20
N GLN A 331 6.44 10.78 13.71
CA GLN A 331 6.11 10.85 15.14
C GLN A 331 6.36 9.52 15.86
N PHE A 332 6.36 8.41 15.13
CA PHE A 332 6.58 7.07 15.68
C PHE A 332 7.91 6.48 15.21
N LEU A 333 8.62 5.79 16.11
CA LEU A 333 9.79 5.00 15.73
C LEU A 333 9.37 3.97 14.67
N PRO A 334 10.06 3.92 13.51
CA PRO A 334 9.82 2.85 12.55
C PRO A 334 10.00 1.50 13.26
N PRO A 335 9.22 0.47 12.91
CA PRO A 335 9.39 -0.87 13.44
C PRO A 335 10.87 -1.30 13.51
N SER A 336 11.27 -2.02 14.55
CA SER A 336 12.69 -2.25 14.86
C SER A 336 13.52 -2.88 13.73
N HIS A 337 12.91 -3.56 12.76
CA HIS A 337 13.59 -4.09 11.58
C HIS A 337 13.78 -3.03 10.47
N LEU A 338 12.90 -2.03 10.35
CA LEU A 338 13.04 -0.87 9.47
C LEU A 338 14.20 0.04 9.93
N ALA A 339 14.33 0.26 11.23
CA ALA A 339 15.39 1.08 11.82
C ALA A 339 16.79 0.46 11.64
N LYS A 340 16.92 -0.88 11.79
CA LYS A 340 18.19 -1.62 11.62
C LYS A 340 18.82 -1.46 10.23
N PHE A 341 18.00 -1.18 9.21
CA PHE A 341 18.50 -0.97 7.86
C PHE A 341 19.17 0.40 7.69
N VAL A 342 18.67 1.42 8.40
CA VAL A 342 19.30 2.75 8.42
C VAL A 342 20.59 2.73 9.23
N GLU A 343 20.62 1.99 10.35
CA GLU A 343 21.82 1.80 11.17
C GLU A 343 22.96 1.06 10.45
N SER A 344 22.64 0.22 9.45
CA SER A 344 23.63 -0.63 8.74
C SER A 344 24.18 -0.04 7.45
N LYS A 345 23.61 1.06 6.94
CA LYS A 345 24.23 1.78 5.80
C LYS A 345 25.33 2.70 6.30
N PRO A 346 26.55 2.65 5.72
CA PRO A 346 27.55 3.69 5.97
C PRO A 346 26.92 5.04 5.61
N TYR A 347 27.04 5.99 6.52
CA TYR A 347 26.42 7.31 6.47
C TYR A 347 26.40 7.89 5.06
N TRP A 348 25.22 7.95 4.44
CA TRP A 348 25.04 8.75 3.22
C TRP A 348 24.98 10.21 3.67
N THR A 349 26.05 10.94 3.41
CA THR A 349 26.07 12.39 3.51
C THR A 349 25.58 12.95 2.19
N SER A 350 24.45 13.67 2.21
CA SER A 350 24.13 14.59 1.12
C SER A 350 25.30 15.58 1.01
N PRO A 351 25.81 15.87 -0.20
CA PRO A 351 26.87 16.85 -0.39
C PRO A 351 26.49 18.27 0.07
N ILE A 352 25.20 18.53 0.32
CA ILE A 352 24.66 19.87 0.53
C ILE A 352 24.61 20.25 2.02
N CYS A 353 24.60 19.26 2.93
CA CYS A 353 24.75 19.53 4.36
C CYS A 353 26.23 19.38 4.72
N GLY A 354 26.99 20.46 4.51
CA GLY A 354 28.45 20.49 4.63
C GLY A 354 28.96 19.98 5.98
N PHE A 355 29.45 18.75 5.99
CA PHE A 355 30.46 18.29 6.93
C PHE A 355 31.47 17.43 6.17
N THR A 356 32.68 17.95 6.07
CA THR A 356 33.84 17.32 5.44
C THR A 356 34.09 15.95 6.04
N HIS A 357 34.34 14.97 5.17
CA HIS A 357 34.91 13.69 5.54
C HIS A 357 36.28 13.92 6.19
N ILE A 358 36.36 13.86 7.52
CA ILE A 358 37.66 13.73 8.19
C ILE A 358 38.08 12.27 8.00
N LEU A 359 38.94 12.04 7.02
CA LEU A 359 39.75 10.82 6.99
C LEU A 359 40.49 10.75 8.33
N ASP A 360 40.39 9.60 8.97
CA ASP A 360 41.06 9.28 10.22
C ASP A 360 42.55 9.67 10.09
N GLY A 361 42.96 10.72 10.83
CA GLY A 361 44.36 11.12 10.96
C GLY A 361 44.85 12.41 10.26
N ALA A 362 44.04 13.41 9.95
CA ALA A 362 44.57 14.75 9.59
C ALA A 362 43.66 15.91 9.98
N ILE A 363 44.19 16.86 10.76
CA ILE A 363 43.57 18.16 11.09
C ILE A 363 43.95 19.17 10.00
N PRO A 364 43.00 19.82 9.31
CA PRO A 364 43.28 21.05 8.58
C PRO A 364 42.72 22.27 9.32
N ASN A 365 43.58 23.28 9.46
CA ASN A 365 43.27 24.59 10.00
C ASN A 365 42.13 25.27 9.24
N GLY A 366 41.30 26.00 10.00
CA GLY A 366 40.15 26.72 9.47
C GLY A 366 40.53 27.87 8.56
N ASP A 367 39.68 28.10 7.57
CA ASP A 367 39.37 29.42 7.07
C ASP A 367 37.95 29.41 6.46
N MET A 368 37.26 30.54 6.67
CA MET A 368 35.85 30.81 6.35
C MET A 368 35.50 30.59 4.88
N LEU A 369 34.32 30.01 4.62
CA LEU A 369 33.64 30.14 3.33
C LEU A 369 32.24 30.75 3.52
N GLN A 370 32.01 31.81 2.75
CA GLN A 370 30.79 32.60 2.69
C GLN A 370 29.64 31.79 2.08
N PHE A 371 28.45 31.89 2.69
CA PHE A 371 27.21 31.35 2.14
C PHE A 371 26.68 32.23 1.01
N GLN A 372 26.51 31.66 -0.18
CA GLN A 372 25.60 32.18 -1.20
C GLN A 372 24.25 31.46 -1.03
N HIS A 373 23.22 32.22 -0.69
CA HIS A 373 21.84 31.77 -0.59
C HIS A 373 21.29 31.37 -1.97
N CYS A 374 20.67 30.19 -2.05
CA CYS A 374 19.60 29.90 -3.01
C CYS A 374 18.27 30.33 -2.38
#